data_AF-A0AAD2FU26-F1
#
_entry.id   AF-A0AAD2FU26-F1
#
_cell.length_a   1.000
_cell.length_b   1.000
_cell.length_c   1.000
_cell.angle_alpha   90.00
_cell.angle_beta   90.00
_cell.angle_gamma   90.00
#
_symmetry.space_group_name_H-M   'P 1'
#
loop_
_entity.id
_entity.type
_entity.pdbx_description
1 polymer ?
#
loop_
_entity_poly.entity_id
_entity_poly.type
_entity_poly.pdbx_seq_one_letter_code
_entity_poly.pdbx_strand_id
1 'polypeptide(L)'
;MGGAAWSPTGQSIRDRITLWRLLLKGRRQCRVSSRKIRRLLLKTNEPLAWKLTTAELESHLTQDLGQYREAKRGLTSKWRKAHVTARTRALLKSATRRQANKNDITAYDP
;
A
#
# COMPACT_ATOMS: atom_id res chain seq x y z
N MET A 1 -5.29 15.24 -0.53
CA MET A 1 -5.47 13.83 -0.05
C MET A 1 -4.66 13.65 1.23
N GLY A 2 -5.14 14.21 2.34
CA GLY A 2 -4.48 14.19 3.66
C GLY A 2 -5.18 13.26 4.65
N GLY A 3 -5.50 12.04 4.22
CA GLY A 3 -6.01 11.01 5.13
C GLY A 3 -4.84 10.33 5.85
N ALA A 4 -4.98 10.12 7.15
CA ALA A 4 -3.98 9.47 8.00
C ALA A 4 -3.31 8.29 7.29
N ALA A 5 -1.98 8.29 7.26
CA ALA A 5 -1.19 7.26 6.58
C ALA A 5 -1.55 5.88 7.15
N TRP A 6 -2.24 5.08 6.34
CA TRP A 6 -2.42 3.67 6.60
C TRP A 6 -1.04 3.00 6.55
N SER A 7 -0.87 1.89 7.27
CA SER A 7 0.31 1.07 7.06
C SER A 7 0.35 0.62 5.59
N PRO A 8 1.54 0.43 4.99
CA PRO A 8 1.68 -0.06 3.61
C PRO A 8 0.85 -1.32 3.36
N THR A 9 0.79 -2.22 4.34
CA THR A 9 -0.02 -3.44 4.31
C THR A 9 -1.51 -3.16 4.15
N GLY A 10 -2.07 -2.26 4.97
CA GLY A 10 -3.48 -1.87 4.90
C GLY A 10 -3.82 -1.13 3.60
N GLN A 11 -2.87 -0.32 3.09
CA GLN A 11 -3.03 0.34 1.81
C GLN A 11 -3.08 -0.69 0.65
N SER A 12 -2.25 -1.74 0.68
CA SER A 12 -2.26 -2.79 -0.35
C SER A 12 -3.60 -3.52 -0.43
N ILE A 13 -4.22 -3.84 0.71
CA ILE A 13 -5.54 -4.49 0.78
C ILE A 13 -6.61 -3.57 0.16
N ARG A 14 -6.56 -2.28 0.47
CA ARG A 14 -7.49 -1.30 -0.11
C ARG A 14 -7.30 -1.12 -1.61
N ASP A 15 -6.06 -1.16 -2.08
CA ASP A 15 -5.75 -1.07 -3.51
C ASP A 15 -6.29 -2.30 -4.26
N ARG A 16 -6.14 -3.51 -3.68
CA ARG A 16 -6.74 -4.76 -4.22
C ARG A 16 -8.27 -4.71 -4.25
N ILE A 17 -8.92 -4.33 -3.16
CA ILE A 17 -10.39 -4.13 -3.13
C ILE A 17 -10.84 -3.14 -4.22
N THR A 18 -10.08 -2.05 -4.41
CA THR A 18 -10.39 -1.05 -5.43
C THR A 18 -10.24 -1.61 -6.84
N LEU A 19 -9.22 -2.43 -7.08
CA LEU A 19 -9.01 -3.13 -8.35
C LEU A 19 -10.21 -4.03 -8.67
N TRP A 20 -10.61 -4.92 -7.75
CA TRP A 20 -11.73 -5.84 -7.95
C TRP A 20 -13.05 -5.12 -8.25
N ARG A 21 -13.34 -4.06 -7.50
CA ARG A 21 -14.54 -3.22 -7.75
C ARG A 21 -14.53 -2.57 -9.12
N LEU A 22 -13.38 -2.11 -9.60
CA LEU A 22 -13.26 -1.50 -10.92
C LEU A 22 -13.43 -2.54 -12.04
N LEU A 23 -12.87 -3.74 -11.86
CA LEU A 23 -13.03 -4.82 -12.83
C LEU A 23 -14.49 -5.27 -12.92
N LEU A 24 -15.16 -5.48 -11.78
CA LEU A 24 -16.60 -5.79 -11.75
C LEU A 24 -17.45 -4.68 -12.36
N LYS A 25 -17.12 -3.41 -12.10
CA LYS A 25 -17.80 -2.26 -12.72
C LYS A 25 -17.62 -2.28 -14.25
N GLY A 26 -16.42 -2.60 -14.74
CA GLY A 26 -16.15 -2.75 -16.17
C GLY A 26 -16.96 -3.89 -16.82
N ARG A 27 -17.14 -5.01 -16.12
CA ARG A 27 -17.98 -6.13 -16.58
C ARG A 27 -19.46 -5.75 -16.70
N ARG A 28 -19.94 -4.84 -15.83
CA ARG A 28 -21.29 -4.26 -15.88
C ARG A 28 -21.44 -3.12 -16.92
N GLN A 29 -20.55 -3.07 -17.92
CA GLN A 29 -20.54 -2.06 -19.00
C GLN A 29 -20.45 -0.60 -18.51
N CYS A 30 -20.06 -0.38 -17.26
CA CYS A 30 -19.91 0.96 -16.73
C CYS A 30 -18.55 1.55 -17.11
N ARG A 31 -18.50 2.85 -17.41
CA ARG A 31 -17.24 3.55 -17.72
C ARG A 31 -16.26 3.47 -16.54
N VAL A 32 -15.08 2.92 -16.80
CA VAL A 32 -13.98 2.79 -15.86
C VAL A 32 -12.70 3.38 -16.44
N SER A 33 -11.85 3.92 -15.57
CA SER A 33 -10.57 4.49 -16.01
C SER A 33 -9.56 3.39 -16.26
N SER A 34 -9.27 3.08 -17.52
CA SER A 34 -8.25 2.09 -17.91
C SER A 34 -6.86 2.43 -17.34
N ARG A 35 -6.53 3.72 -17.24
CA ARG A 35 -5.29 4.20 -16.59
C ARG A 35 -5.25 3.83 -15.11
N LYS A 36 -6.38 4.01 -14.40
CA LYS A 36 -6.49 3.66 -12.98
C LYS A 36 -6.34 2.16 -12.78
N ILE A 37 -6.97 1.35 -13.63
CA ILE A 37 -6.86 -0.11 -13.52
C ILE A 37 -5.42 -0.56 -13.80
N ARG A 38 -4.81 -0.11 -14.90
CA ARG A 38 -3.38 -0.41 -15.19
C ARG A 38 -2.45 -0.07 -14.02
N ARG A 39 -2.62 1.11 -13.43
CA ARG A 39 -1.84 1.51 -12.24
C ARG A 39 -2.08 0.58 -11.06
N LEU A 40 -3.32 0.15 -10.83
CA LEU A 40 -3.65 -0.73 -9.72
C LEU A 40 -3.08 -2.14 -9.91
N LEU A 41 -3.14 -2.72 -11.11
CA LEU A 41 -2.53 -4.05 -11.38
C LEU A 41 -1.04 -4.08 -11.04
N LEU A 42 -0.30 -3.05 -11.48
CA LEU A 42 1.12 -2.92 -11.20
C LEU A 42 1.37 -2.76 -9.70
N LYS A 43 0.51 -1.99 -9.01
CA LYS A 43 0.64 -1.72 -7.58
C LYS A 43 0.30 -2.93 -6.71
N THR A 44 -0.66 -3.75 -7.14
CA THR A 44 -1.12 -4.94 -6.40
C THR A 44 -0.40 -6.21 -6.83
N ASN A 45 0.43 -6.15 -7.87
CA ASN A 45 1.10 -7.30 -8.49
C ASN A 45 0.11 -8.38 -8.98
N GLU A 46 -1.03 -7.96 -9.52
CA GLU A 46 -2.10 -8.86 -10.03
C GLU A 46 -2.28 -8.71 -11.54
N PRO A 47 -1.28 -9.06 -12.38
CA PRO A 47 -1.31 -8.80 -13.82
C PRO A 47 -2.42 -9.58 -14.55
N LEU A 48 -2.80 -10.75 -14.01
CA LEU A 48 -3.78 -11.66 -14.62
C LEU A 48 -5.23 -11.39 -14.17
N ALA A 49 -5.47 -10.37 -13.35
CA ALA A 49 -6.78 -10.03 -12.81
C ALA A 49 -7.88 -9.83 -13.88
N TRP A 50 -7.52 -9.46 -15.11
CA TRP A 50 -8.49 -9.29 -16.21
C TRP A 50 -8.98 -10.60 -16.82
N LYS A 51 -8.22 -11.67 -16.66
CA LYS A 51 -8.58 -13.00 -17.19
C LYS A 51 -9.58 -13.71 -16.28
N LEU A 52 -9.73 -13.23 -15.05
CA LEU A 52 -10.68 -13.77 -14.09
C LEU A 52 -12.12 -13.54 -14.55
N THR A 53 -12.94 -14.54 -14.28
CA THR A 53 -14.39 -14.53 -14.42
C THR A 53 -15.02 -13.61 -13.37
N THR A 54 -16.29 -13.24 -13.58
CA THR A 54 -17.03 -12.42 -12.62
C THR A 54 -17.14 -13.09 -11.25
N ALA A 55 -17.37 -14.41 -11.22
CA ALA A 55 -17.46 -15.17 -9.98
C ALA A 55 -16.12 -15.19 -9.20
N GLU A 56 -15.00 -15.37 -9.90
CA GLU A 56 -13.67 -15.31 -9.28
C GLU A 56 -13.37 -13.91 -8.74
N LEU A 57 -13.69 -12.86 -9.50
CA LEU A 57 -13.52 -11.48 -9.05
C LEU A 57 -14.35 -11.17 -7.79
N GLU A 58 -15.56 -11.70 -7.69
CA GLU A 58 -16.40 -11.56 -6.49
C GLU A 58 -15.85 -12.35 -5.31
N SER A 59 -15.33 -13.55 -5.54
CA SER A 59 -14.65 -14.37 -4.52
C SER A 59 -13.41 -13.66 -3.95
N HIS A 60 -12.54 -13.12 -4.81
CA HIS A 60 -11.39 -12.35 -4.36
C HIS A 60 -11.79 -11.08 -3.62
N LEU A 61 -12.85 -10.41 -4.07
CA LEU A 61 -13.39 -9.24 -3.40
C LEU A 61 -13.89 -9.57 -1.99
N THR A 62 -14.61 -10.67 -1.80
CA THR A 62 -15.11 -11.08 -0.48
C THR A 62 -13.96 -11.48 0.45
N GLN A 63 -12.96 -12.21 -0.07
CA GLN A 63 -11.75 -12.57 0.67
C GLN A 63 -10.99 -11.33 1.16
N ASP A 64 -10.69 -10.38 0.26
CA ASP A 64 -9.95 -9.16 0.63
C ASP A 64 -10.78 -8.25 1.55
N LEU A 65 -12.11 -8.24 1.43
CA LEU A 65 -12.99 -7.55 2.38
C LEU A 65 -12.95 -8.21 3.77
N GLY A 66 -12.86 -9.54 3.84
CA GLY A 66 -12.65 -10.30 5.08
C GLY A 66 -11.34 -9.89 5.73
N GLN A 67 -10.23 -9.97 4.99
CA GLN A 67 -8.90 -9.53 5.44
C GLN A 67 -8.91 -8.06 5.92
N TYR A 68 -9.59 -7.18 5.18
CA TYR A 68 -9.71 -5.78 5.56
C TYR A 68 -10.48 -5.59 6.88
N ARG A 69 -11.57 -6.34 7.09
CA ARG A 69 -12.35 -6.29 8.33
C ARG A 69 -11.54 -6.80 9.52
N GLU A 70 -10.83 -7.90 9.37
CA GLU A 70 -9.94 -8.45 10.40
C GLU A 70 -8.79 -7.49 10.73
N ALA A 71 -8.14 -6.97 9.69
CA ALA A 71 -7.10 -5.95 9.82
C ALA A 71 -7.62 -4.70 10.58
N LYS A 72 -8.85 -4.28 10.30
CA LYS A 72 -9.50 -3.14 10.95
C LYS A 72 -9.81 -3.42 12.43
N ARG A 73 -10.25 -4.65 12.77
CA ARG A 73 -10.68 -5.01 14.14
C ARG A 73 -9.55 -5.07 15.16
N GLY A 74 -8.31 -5.42 14.77
CA GLY A 74 -7.24 -5.61 15.76
C GLY A 74 -5.82 -5.21 15.32
N LEU A 75 -5.50 -5.27 14.03
CA LEU A 75 -4.13 -5.09 13.56
C LEU A 75 -3.81 -3.67 13.09
N THR A 76 -4.80 -2.83 12.81
CA THR A 76 -4.58 -1.47 12.30
C THR A 76 -3.74 -0.63 13.26
N SER A 77 -3.96 -0.74 14.57
CA SER A 77 -3.14 -0.05 15.58
C SER A 77 -1.70 -0.60 15.63
N LYS A 78 -1.53 -1.93 15.59
CA LYS A 78 -0.21 -2.57 15.61
C LYS A 78 0.61 -2.27 14.35
N TRP A 79 0.00 -2.39 13.16
CA TRP A 79 0.66 -2.09 11.89
C TRP A 79 1.00 -0.61 11.75
N ARG A 80 0.13 0.28 12.23
CA ARG A 80 0.43 1.72 12.27
C ARG A 80 1.61 1.98 13.20
N LYS A 81 1.60 1.45 14.43
CA LYS A 81 2.71 1.61 15.38
C LYS A 81 4.03 1.09 14.77
N ALA A 82 4.03 -0.13 14.24
CA ALA A 82 5.21 -0.73 13.61
C ALA A 82 5.76 0.14 12.46
N HIS A 83 4.88 0.64 11.58
CA HIS A 83 5.28 1.49 10.47
C HIS A 83 5.84 2.84 10.93
N VAL A 84 5.19 3.48 11.91
CA VAL A 84 5.68 4.73 12.51
C VAL A 84 7.07 4.49 13.11
N THR A 85 7.22 3.47 13.97
CA THR A 85 8.49 3.11 14.61
C THR A 85 9.61 2.84 13.60
N ALA A 86 9.32 2.08 12.53
CA ALA A 86 10.29 1.81 11.47
C ALA A 86 10.72 3.11 10.76
N ARG A 87 9.77 4.01 10.48
CA ARG A 87 10.04 5.31 9.87
C ARG A 87 10.87 6.21 10.79
N THR A 88 10.56 6.28 12.09
CA THR A 88 11.38 7.04 13.04
C THR A 88 12.79 6.48 13.12
N ARG A 89 12.96 5.16 13.19
CA ARG A 89 14.29 4.52 13.17
C ARG A 89 15.08 4.86 11.91
N ALA A 90 14.46 4.82 10.74
CA ALA A 90 15.10 5.17 9.47
C ALA A 90 15.52 6.66 9.43
N LEU A 91 14.69 7.56 9.97
CA LEU A 91 15.02 8.98 10.08
C LEU A 91 16.19 9.20 11.05
N LEU A 92 16.19 8.55 12.21
CA LEU A 92 17.29 8.63 13.17
C LEU A 92 18.61 8.10 12.59
N LYS A 93 18.58 6.97 11.86
CA LYS A 93 19.76 6.40 11.18
C LYS A 93 20.31 7.34 10.10
N SER A 94 19.43 8.01 9.35
CA SER A 94 19.88 8.97 8.33
C SER A 94 20.40 10.27 8.95
N ALA A 95 19.86 10.72 10.08
CA ALA A 95 20.38 11.86 10.83
C ALA A 95 21.77 11.59 11.42
N THR A 96 21.99 10.43 12.05
CA THR A 96 23.31 10.02 12.58
C THR A 96 24.34 9.88 11.46
N ARG A 97 23.97 9.28 10.31
CA ARG A 97 24.86 9.21 9.14
C ARG A 97 25.27 10.59 8.61
N ARG A 98 24.34 11.56 8.61
CA ARG A 98 24.64 12.95 8.20
C ARG A 98 25.59 13.65 9.18
N GLN A 99 25.45 13.39 10.48
CA GLN A 99 26.36 13.93 11.50
C GLN A 99 27.76 13.32 11.38
N ALA A 100 27.88 12.00 11.20
CA ALA A 100 29.17 11.34 10.98
C ALA A 100 29.90 11.91 9.75
N ASN A 101 29.22 12.01 8.60
CA ASN A 101 29.79 12.62 7.40
C ASN A 101 30.23 14.09 7.62
N LYS A 102 29.51 14.86 8.45
CA LYS A 102 29.86 16.25 8.72
C LYS A 102 31.12 16.35 9.59
N ASN A 103 31.24 15.46 10.58
CA ASN A 103 32.41 15.38 11.46
C ASN A 103 33.67 14.93 10.69
N ASP A 104 33.52 13.99 9.75
CA ASP A 104 34.62 13.53 8.89
C ASP A 104 35.13 14.65 7.96
N ILE A 105 34.25 15.52 7.48
CA ILE A 105 34.61 16.69 6.66
C ILE A 105 35.36 17.73 7.51
N THR A 106 34.90 18.01 8.73
CA THR A 106 35.58 18.97 9.63
C THR A 106 36.88 18.45 10.23
N ALA A 107 37.13 17.14 10.20
CA ALA A 107 38.37 16.53 10.68
C ALA A 107 39.52 16.63 9.67
N TYR A 108 39.26 17.16 8.46
CA TYR A 108 40.22 17.28 7.37
C TYR A 108 40.52 18.73 6.96
N ASP A 109 40.07 19.72 7.74
CA ASP A 109 40.50 21.12 7.61
C ASP A 109 41.73 21.36 8.51
N PRO A 110 42.94 21.56 7.95
CA PRO A 110 44.16 21.87 8.70
C PRO A 110 44.21 23.29 9.26
#